data_AF-A0ABD5EGK5-F1
#
_entry.id   AF-A0ABD5EGK5-F1
#
_cell.length_a   1.000
_cell.length_b   1.000
_cell.length_c   1.000
_cell.angle_alpha   90.00
_cell.angle_beta   90.00
_cell.angle_gamma   90.00
#
_symmetry.space_group_name_H-M   'P 1'
#
loop_
_entity.id
_entity.type
_entity.pdbx_description
1 polymer ?
#
loop_
_entity_poly.entity_id
_entity_poly.type
_entity_poly.pdbx_seq_one_letter_code
_entity_poly.pdbx_strand_id
1 'polypeptide(L)'
;LPWGIHAPADTPECPGCLTGAAMHPSFLYEIAFQLTAFAVLLWLRPRIGRPGELFVLYVACYAVFRFFVEFVRANETVWLDLTRPQWFLLPSLLILGFRLWYGYRRGYYRNPAHSQEVPA
;
A
#
# COMPACT_ATOMS: atom_id res chain seq x y z
N LEU A 1 4.21 18.51 -14.97
CA LEU A 1 3.48 17.22 -15.06
C LEU A 1 2.22 17.44 -15.90
N PRO A 2 1.99 16.72 -17.01
CA PRO A 2 0.85 17.00 -17.89
C PRO A 2 -0.52 16.62 -17.30
N TRP A 3 -0.55 15.82 -16.22
CA TRP A 3 -1.75 15.36 -15.51
C TRP A 3 -1.81 15.88 -14.05
N GLY A 4 -1.02 16.91 -13.75
CA GLY A 4 -0.99 17.51 -12.43
C GLY A 4 -2.17 18.44 -12.18
N ILE A 5 -2.59 18.56 -10.93
CA ILE A 5 -3.67 19.46 -10.51
C ILE A 5 -3.06 20.75 -9.99
N HIS A 6 -3.67 21.86 -10.39
CA HIS A 6 -3.29 23.20 -9.97
C HIS A 6 -4.33 23.75 -9.00
N ALA A 7 -3.86 24.46 -7.97
CA ALA A 7 -4.75 25.25 -7.13
C ALA A 7 -5.36 26.41 -7.96
N PRO A 8 -6.67 26.70 -7.79
CA PRO A 8 -7.29 27.89 -8.37
C PRO A 8 -6.54 29.16 -7.97
N ALA A 9 -6.50 30.17 -8.85
CA ALA A 9 -5.81 31.42 -8.56
C ALA A 9 -6.44 32.24 -7.42
N ASP A 10 -7.68 31.93 -7.01
CA ASP A 10 -8.35 32.60 -5.88
C ASP A 10 -8.04 32.00 -4.52
N THR A 11 -7.27 30.89 -4.46
CA THR A 11 -7.00 30.23 -3.19
C THR A 11 -6.18 31.16 -2.29
N PRO A 12 -6.63 31.44 -1.05
CA PRO A 12 -5.88 32.24 -0.10
C PRO A 12 -4.46 31.69 0.06
N GLU A 13 -3.46 32.57 0.14
CA GLU A 13 -2.07 32.17 0.38
C GLU A 13 -1.98 31.44 1.73
N CYS A 14 -1.78 30.13 1.68
CA CYS A 14 -1.53 29.30 2.84
C CYS A 14 -0.04 28.94 2.95
N PRO A 15 0.56 29.00 4.15
CA PRO A 15 1.94 28.55 4.35
C PRO A 15 2.07 27.09 3.92
N GLY A 16 2.87 26.81 2.88
CA GLY A 16 3.09 25.46 2.33
C GLY A 16 2.23 25.09 1.12
N CYS A 17 1.30 25.94 0.69
CA CYS A 17 0.55 25.74 -0.54
C CYS A 17 1.38 26.18 -1.75
N LEU A 18 1.66 25.27 -2.70
CA LEU A 18 2.27 25.65 -3.97
C LEU A 18 1.20 26.23 -4.91
N THR A 19 0.83 27.49 -4.70
CA THR A 19 0.00 28.25 -5.64
C THR A 19 0.66 28.25 -7.02
N GLY A 20 -0.06 27.74 -8.03
CA GLY A 20 0.41 27.67 -9.43
C GLY A 20 1.27 26.45 -9.82
N ALA A 21 1.81 25.66 -8.88
CA ALA A 21 2.59 24.47 -9.24
C ALA A 21 1.70 23.24 -9.53
N ALA A 22 2.08 22.43 -10.51
CA ALA A 22 1.39 21.19 -10.84
C ALA A 22 1.68 20.13 -9.75
N MET A 23 0.66 19.74 -8.98
CA MET A 23 0.77 18.68 -7.96
C MET A 23 0.35 17.34 -8.54
N HIS A 24 0.98 16.25 -8.09
CA HIS A 24 0.53 14.90 -8.42
C HIS A 24 -0.83 14.61 -7.74
N PRO A 25 -1.89 14.19 -8.48
CA PRO A 25 -3.13 13.74 -7.88
C PRO A 25 -2.98 12.39 -7.16
N SER A 26 -2.58 12.44 -5.88
CA SER A 26 -2.43 11.25 -5.03
C SER A 26 -3.72 10.44 -4.90
N PHE A 27 -4.89 11.08 -4.98
CA PHE A 27 -6.18 10.38 -4.93
C PHE A 27 -6.38 9.40 -6.09
N LEU A 28 -5.89 9.70 -7.30
CA LEU A 28 -5.98 8.76 -8.42
C LEU A 28 -5.15 7.50 -8.14
N TYR A 29 -3.98 7.69 -7.53
CA TYR A 29 -3.13 6.57 -7.09
C TYR A 29 -3.82 5.75 -6.00
N GLU A 30 -4.48 6.40 -5.05
CA GLU A 30 -5.25 5.74 -3.99
C GLU A 30 -6.41 4.92 -4.55
N ILE A 31 -7.20 5.48 -5.47
CA ILE A 31 -8.31 4.76 -6.13
C ILE A 31 -7.77 3.56 -6.90
N ALA A 32 -6.74 3.76 -7.73
CA ALA A 32 -6.14 2.69 -8.53
C ALA A 32 -5.59 1.56 -7.64
N PHE A 33 -4.94 1.91 -6.53
CA PHE A 33 -4.46 0.94 -5.57
C PHE A 33 -5.60 0.16 -4.91
N GLN A 34 -6.66 0.83 -4.44
CA GLN A 34 -7.78 0.15 -3.78
C GLN A 34 -8.49 -0.83 -4.72
N LEU A 35 -8.70 -0.45 -5.98
CA LEU A 35 -9.29 -1.34 -7.00
C LEU A 35 -8.38 -2.54 -7.30
N THR A 36 -7.07 -2.30 -7.44
CA THR A 36 -6.08 -3.36 -7.70
C THR A 36 -5.99 -4.32 -6.52
N ALA A 37 -5.86 -3.79 -5.30
CA ALA A 37 -5.81 -4.57 -4.08
C ALA A 37 -7.07 -5.42 -3.90
N PHE A 38 -8.25 -4.85 -4.17
CA PHE A 38 -9.51 -5.58 -4.13
C PHE A 38 -9.54 -6.74 -5.13
N ALA A 39 -9.19 -6.49 -6.40
CA ALA A 39 -9.16 -7.52 -7.44
C ALA A 39 -8.18 -8.66 -7.11
N VAL A 40 -6.98 -8.30 -6.63
CA VAL A 40 -5.95 -9.25 -6.20
C VAL A 40 -6.44 -10.07 -5.02
N LEU A 41 -7.02 -9.46 -3.99
CA LEU A 41 -7.53 -10.19 -2.82
C LEU A 41 -8.70 -11.12 -3.17
N LEU A 42 -9.60 -10.72 -4.07
CA LEU A 42 -10.66 -11.60 -4.58
C LEU A 42 -10.07 -12.82 -5.30
N TRP A 43 -9.02 -12.61 -6.11
CA TRP A 43 -8.33 -13.70 -6.78
C TRP A 43 -7.56 -14.60 -5.78
N LEU A 44 -6.96 -14.05 -4.73
CA LEU A 44 -6.28 -14.83 -3.69
C LEU A 44 -7.23 -15.52 -2.71
N ARG A 45 -8.47 -15.05 -2.57
CA ARG A 45 -9.46 -15.62 -1.64
C ARG A 45 -9.61 -17.15 -1.71
N PRO A 46 -9.80 -17.78 -2.88
CA PRO A 46 -9.89 -19.24 -2.95
C PRO A 46 -8.55 -19.98 -2.75
N ARG A 47 -7.42 -19.28 -2.82
CA ARG A 47 -6.07 -19.86 -2.75
C ARG A 47 -5.50 -19.86 -1.32
N ILE A 48 -6.01 -18.98 -0.47
CA ILE A 48 -5.57 -18.81 0.92
C ILE A 48 -6.63 -19.40 1.85
N GLY A 49 -6.38 -20.61 2.34
CA GLY A 49 -7.29 -21.30 3.26
C GLY A 49 -7.16 -20.87 4.73
N ARG A 50 -6.09 -20.16 5.09
CA ARG A 50 -5.86 -19.74 6.50
C ARG A 50 -6.58 -18.44 6.84
N PRO A 51 -7.36 -18.40 7.93
CA PRO A 51 -8.03 -17.18 8.37
C PRO A 51 -7.00 -16.11 8.74
N GLY A 52 -7.31 -14.86 8.41
CA GLY A 52 -6.47 -13.69 8.71
C GLY A 52 -5.33 -13.42 7.71
N GLU A 53 -4.90 -14.39 6.91
CA GLU A 53 -3.76 -14.20 5.99
C GLU A 53 -4.07 -13.24 4.84
N LEU A 54 -5.30 -13.20 4.34
CA LEU A 54 -5.75 -12.19 3.37
C LEU A 54 -5.67 -10.76 3.95
N PHE A 55 -5.99 -10.60 5.24
CA PHE A 55 -5.89 -9.31 5.91
C PHE A 55 -4.44 -8.88 6.10
N VAL A 56 -3.56 -9.80 6.51
CA VAL A 56 -2.12 -9.52 6.63
C VAL A 56 -1.53 -9.09 5.28
N LEU A 57 -1.91 -9.78 4.19
CA LEU A 57 -1.48 -9.43 2.84
C LEU A 57 -1.96 -8.04 2.44
N TYR A 58 -3.23 -7.72 2.71
CA TYR A 58 -3.77 -6.37 2.46
C TYR A 58 -3.00 -5.29 3.21
N VAL A 59 -2.78 -5.47 4.51
CA VAL A 59 -2.05 -4.51 5.35
C VAL A 59 -0.61 -4.32 4.85
N ALA A 60 0.06 -5.41 4.45
CA ALA A 60 1.40 -5.33 3.89
C ALA A 60 1.44 -4.56 2.57
N CYS A 61 0.56 -4.90 1.61
CA CYS A 61 0.46 -4.18 0.35
C CYS A 61 0.11 -2.69 0.55
N TYR A 62 -0.79 -2.39 1.49
CA TYR A 62 -1.19 -1.03 1.82
C TYR A 62 -0.04 -0.23 2.45
N ALA A 63 0.73 -0.84 3.36
CA ALA A 63 1.90 -0.21 3.95
C ALA A 63 2.96 0.14 2.90
N VAL A 64 3.19 -0.76 1.93
CA VAL A 64 4.11 -0.52 0.81
C VAL A 64 3.61 0.63 -0.05
N PHE A 65 2.34 0.59 -0.46
CA PHE A 65 1.72 1.66 -1.23
C PHE A 65 1.81 3.00 -0.51
N ARG A 66 1.49 3.03 0.80
CA ARG A 66 1.51 4.24 1.61
C ARG A 66 2.92 4.84 1.69
N PHE A 67 3.95 4.00 1.78
CA PHE A 67 5.34 4.45 1.79
C PHE A 67 5.71 5.20 0.49
N PHE A 68 5.29 4.67 -0.67
CA PHE A 68 5.58 5.29 -1.97
C PHE A 68 4.75 6.54 -2.25
N VAL A 69 3.46 6.52 -1.93
CA VAL A 69 2.57 7.68 -2.14
C VAL A 69 3.00 8.87 -1.30
N GLU A 70 3.59 8.62 -0.14
CA GLU A 70 4.05 9.68 0.75
C GLU A 70 5.19 10.52 0.13
N PHE A 71 5.99 9.99 -0.80
CA PHE A 71 6.97 10.78 -1.57
C PHE A 71 6.32 11.76 -2.56
N VAL A 72 5.14 11.40 -3.03
CA VAL A 72 4.36 12.20 -3.97
C VAL A 72 3.61 13.32 -3.23
N ARG A 73 3.34 13.14 -1.94
CA ARG A 73 2.69 14.13 -1.10
C ARG A 73 3.71 15.15 -0.62
N ALA A 74 3.37 16.44 -0.75
CA ALA A 74 4.17 17.55 -0.23
C ALA A 74 4.03 17.65 1.30
N ASN A 75 4.46 16.63 2.03
CA ASN A 75 4.47 16.62 3.49
C ASN A 75 5.84 17.03 4.03
N GLU A 76 5.87 17.56 5.25
CA GLU A 76 7.11 17.94 5.92
C GLU A 76 8.04 16.73 6.11
N THR A 77 9.25 16.85 5.56
CA THR A 77 10.34 15.90 5.76
C THR A 77 11.05 16.19 7.08
N VAL A 78 11.49 15.15 7.78
CA VAL A 78 12.16 15.30 9.08
C VAL A 78 13.64 14.99 8.98
N TRP A 79 13.98 13.76 8.58
CA TRP A 79 15.36 13.30 8.53
C TRP A 79 15.56 12.41 7.31
N LEU A 80 16.68 12.60 6.59
CA LEU A 80 17.03 11.91 5.34
C LEU A 80 15.97 12.06 4.22
N ASP A 81 15.35 13.23 4.11
CA ASP A 81 14.23 13.51 3.18
C ASP A 81 13.03 12.56 3.32
N LEU A 82 12.92 11.87 4.46
CA LEU A 82 11.77 11.03 4.80
C LEU A 82 10.80 11.77 5.72
N THR A 83 9.51 11.54 5.47
CA THR A 83 8.41 12.06 6.28
C THR A 83 8.22 11.23 7.56
N ARG A 84 7.54 11.79 8.58
CA ARG A 84 7.23 11.06 9.83
C ARG A 84 6.49 9.72 9.56
N PRO A 85 5.48 9.67 8.67
CA PRO A 85 4.83 8.40 8.32
C PRO A 85 5.77 7.37 7.69
N GLN A 86 6.71 7.79 6.84
CA GLN A 86 7.67 6.86 6.23
C GLN A 86 8.57 6.20 7.26
N TRP A 87 9.04 6.96 8.26
CA TRP A 87 9.81 6.43 9.37
C TRP A 87 9.05 5.39 10.20
N PHE A 88 7.74 5.56 10.39
CA PHE A 88 6.90 4.57 11.06
C PHE A 88 6.65 3.32 10.19
N LEU A 89 6.55 3.51 8.87
CA LEU A 89 6.32 2.43 7.91
C LEU A 89 7.55 1.54 7.72
N LEU A 90 8.77 2.05 7.81
CA LEU A 90 10.00 1.26 7.68
C LEU A 90 10.06 0.04 8.63
N PRO A 91 10.00 0.18 9.97
CA PRO A 91 10.01 -0.97 10.87
C PRO A 91 8.77 -1.84 10.71
N SER A 92 7.61 -1.22 10.44
CA SER A 92 6.35 -1.95 10.22
C SER A 92 6.43 -2.87 8.99
N LEU A 93 7.05 -2.41 7.90
CA LEU A 93 7.28 -3.19 6.68
C LEU A 93 8.25 -4.35 6.92
N LEU A 94 9.30 -4.15 7.73
CA LEU A 94 10.22 -5.23 8.10
C LEU A 94 9.50 -6.32 8.91
N ILE A 95 8.68 -5.94 9.88
CA ILE A 95 7.91 -6.88 10.71
C ILE A 95 6.89 -7.65 9.85
N LEU A 96 6.14 -6.95 8.99
CA LEU A 96 5.18 -7.57 8.07
C LEU A 96 5.87 -8.50 7.07
N GLY A 97 7.01 -8.08 6.50
CA GLY A 97 7.82 -8.88 5.59
C GLY A 97 8.31 -10.17 6.26
N PHE A 98 8.83 -10.07 7.50
CA PHE A 98 9.24 -11.24 8.27
C PHE A 98 8.06 -12.17 8.57
N ARG A 99 6.89 -11.63 8.94
CA ARG A 99 5.68 -12.43 9.21
C ARG A 99 5.15 -13.14 7.97
N LEU A 100 5.18 -12.49 6.81
CA LEU A 100 4.79 -13.09 5.53
C LEU A 100 5.79 -14.18 5.11
N TRP A 101 7.09 -13.91 5.23
CA TRP A 101 8.15 -14.89 4.97
C TRP A 101 8.00 -16.14 5.85
N TYR A 102 7.73 -15.94 7.13
CA TYR A 102 7.47 -17.05 8.06
C TYR A 102 6.21 -17.84 7.68
N GLY A 103 5.12 -17.14 7.31
CA GLY A 103 3.89 -17.77 6.84
C GLY A 103 4.10 -18.56 5.54
N TYR A 104 4.91 -18.04 4.62
CA TYR A 104 5.29 -18.71 3.38
C TYR A 104 6.09 -19.99 3.67
N ARG A 105 7.08 -19.92 4.57
CA ARG A 105 7.86 -21.10 5.01
C ARG A 105 7.02 -22.16 5.71
N ARG A 106 5.95 -21.76 6.40
CA ARG A 106 4.99 -22.68 7.03
C ARG A 106 3.88 -23.17 6.09
N GLY A 107 3.92 -22.79 4.82
CA GLY A 107 2.96 -23.26 3.81
C GLY A 107 1.54 -22.70 3.98
N TYR A 108 1.38 -21.51 4.55
CA TYR A 108 0.06 -20.92 4.79
C TYR A 108 -0.70 -20.57 3.51
N TYR A 109 0.03 -20.39 2.40
CA TYR A 109 -0.51 -20.06 1.08
C TYR A 109 -0.63 -21.28 0.15
N ARG A 110 -0.55 -22.50 0.70
CA ARG A 110 -0.71 -23.73 -0.08
C ARG A 110 -2.20 -23.98 -0.32
N ASN A 111 -2.56 -24.17 -1.59
CA ASN A 111 -3.94 -24.33 -2.03
C ASN A 111 -4.62 -25.53 -1.32
N PRO A 112 -5.71 -25.35 -0.55
CA PRO A 112 -6.41 -26.44 0.12
C PRO A 112 -6.98 -27.48 -0.86
N ALA A 113 -7.30 -27.07 -2.09
CA ALA A 113 -7.98 -27.91 -3.08
C ALA A 113 -7.15 -29.13 -3.54
N HIS A 114 -5.82 -29.07 -3.45
CA HIS A 114 -4.96 -30.18 -3.91
C HIS A 114 -4.84 -31.31 -2.86
N SER A 115 -5.24 -31.08 -1.60
CA SER A 115 -5.06 -32.08 -0.53
C SER A 115 -6.19 -33.12 -0.46
N GLN A 116 -7.23 -33.01 -1.28
CA GLN A 116 -8.38 -33.93 -1.26
C GLN A 116 -8.31 -35.07 -2.29
N GLU A 117 -7.28 -35.13 -3.15
CA GLU A 117 -7.18 -36.11 -4.25
C GLU A 117 -6.26 -37.32 -3.97
N VAL A 118 -6.03 -37.71 -2.70
CA VAL A 118 -5.37 -39.00 -2.42
C VAL A 118 -6.42 -40.02 -1.97
N PRO A 119 -7.02 -40.79 -2.89
CA PRO A 119 -7.80 -41.97 -2.53
C PRO A 119 -6.88 -43.07 -1.99
N ALA A 120 -7.42 -43.82 -1.03
CA ALA A 120 -6.79 -44.89 -0.26
C ALA A 120 -6.33 -46.10 -1.09
#